data_AF-A0A932I9Q6-F1
#
_entry.id   AF-A0A932I9Q6-F1
#
_cell.length_a   1.000
_cell.length_b   1.000
_cell.length_c   1.000
_cell.angle_alpha   90.00
_cell.angle_beta   90.00
_cell.angle_gamma   90.00
#
_symmetry.space_group_name_H-M   'P 1'
#
loop_
_entity.id
_entity.type
_entity.pdbx_description
1 polymer ?
#
loop_
_entity_poly.entity_id
_entity_poly.type
_entity_poly.pdbx_seq_one_letter_code
_entity_poly.pdbx_strand_id
1 'polypeptide(L)'
;MIRTIIKNKPVRLFIILAGIFIANALIAEIIGVKIFSLEKTLGFQPLRIRLFGNDLSVNLTAGVLLWPVVFIMTDIINEYYGMKGV
;
A
#
# COMPACT_ATOMS: atom_id res chain seq x y z
N MET A 1 1.99 -31.80 -12.24
CA MET A 1 2.71 -30.61 -11.76
C MET A 1 1.82 -29.61 -11.05
N ILE A 2 0.83 -28.98 -11.71
CA ILE A 2 -0.01 -27.92 -11.10
C ILE A 2 -0.74 -28.39 -9.82
N ARG A 3 -1.32 -29.60 -9.83
CA ARG A 3 -1.97 -30.18 -8.63
C ARG A 3 -1.00 -30.36 -7.46
N THR A 4 0.27 -30.66 -7.72
CA THR A 4 1.31 -30.83 -6.69
C THR A 4 1.68 -29.49 -6.05
N ILE A 5 1.74 -28.43 -6.85
CA ILE A 5 1.99 -27.05 -6.42
C ILE A 5 0.84 -26.53 -5.54
N ILE A 6 -0.41 -26.73 -5.97
CA ILE A 6 -1.60 -26.26 -5.24
C ILE A 6 -1.82 -27.05 -3.93
N LYS A 7 -1.40 -28.32 -3.88
CA LYS A 7 -1.52 -29.15 -2.66
C LYS A 7 -0.51 -28.74 -1.58
N ASN A 8 0.58 -28.08 -1.96
CA ASN A 8 1.60 -27.59 -1.05
C ASN A 8 1.09 -26.33 -0.33
N LYS A 9 0.86 -26.42 0.99
CA LYS A 9 0.25 -25.36 1.81
C LYS A 9 1.04 -24.04 1.75
N PRO A 10 2.38 -24.03 2.00
CA PRO A 10 3.20 -22.83 1.81
C PRO A 10 3.06 -22.19 0.43
N VAL A 11 3.11 -22.96 -0.65
CA VAL A 11 3.05 -22.39 -2.00
C VAL A 11 1.67 -21.81 -2.31
N ARG A 12 0.61 -22.49 -1.88
CA ARG A 12 -0.76 -22.00 -2.04
C ARG A 12 -0.99 -20.69 -1.28
N LEU A 13 -0.48 -20.60 -0.04
CA LEU A 13 -0.55 -19.37 0.75
C LEU A 13 0.22 -18.23 0.06
N PHE A 14 1.40 -18.52 -0.50
CA PHE A 14 2.22 -17.53 -1.19
C PHE A 14 1.49 -16.94 -2.39
N ILE A 15 0.88 -17.79 -3.23
CA ILE A 15 0.13 -17.34 -4.40
C ILE A 15 -1.04 -16.44 -4.01
N ILE A 16 -1.76 -16.77 -2.93
CA ILE A 16 -2.88 -15.95 -2.44
C ILE A 16 -2.37 -14.61 -1.92
N LEU A 17 -1.36 -14.60 -1.06
CA LEU A 17 -0.79 -13.37 -0.50
C LEU A 17 -0.18 -12.48 -1.59
N ALA A 18 0.54 -13.06 -2.56
CA ALA A 18 1.10 -12.35 -3.71
C ALA A 18 -0.01 -11.74 -4.59
N GLY A 19 -1.10 -12.48 -4.83
CA GLY A 19 -2.25 -11.95 -5.57
C GLY A 19 -2.89 -10.74 -4.88
N ILE A 20 -3.09 -10.81 -3.57
CA ILE A 20 -3.62 -9.69 -2.77
C ILE A 20 -2.64 -8.51 -2.77
N PHE A 21 -1.34 -8.77 -2.59
CA PHE A 21 -0.30 -7.74 -2.61
C PHE A 21 -0.27 -7.00 -3.96
N ILE A 22 -0.20 -7.72 -5.08
CA ILE A 22 -0.15 -7.14 -6.43
C ILE A 22 -1.42 -6.34 -6.71
N ALA A 23 -2.60 -6.87 -6.36
CA ALA A 23 -3.86 -6.15 -6.56
C ALA A 23 -3.89 -4.83 -5.78
N ASN A 24 -3.47 -4.83 -4.50
CA ASN A 24 -3.42 -3.61 -3.69
C ASN A 24 -2.38 -2.61 -4.22
N ALA A 25 -1.19 -3.07 -4.61
CA ALA A 25 -0.15 -2.21 -5.17
C ALA A 25 -0.59 -1.56 -6.50
N LEU A 26 -1.22 -2.33 -7.39
CA LEU A 26 -1.76 -1.81 -8.65
C LEU A 26 -2.87 -0.78 -8.42
N ILE A 27 -3.81 -1.06 -7.50
CA ILE A 27 -4.86 -0.10 -7.17
C ILE A 27 -4.25 1.17 -6.58
N ALA A 28 -3.27 1.05 -5.67
CA ALA A 28 -2.57 2.19 -5.06
C ALA A 28 -1.93 3.10 -6.12
N GLU A 29 -1.30 2.52 -7.14
CA GLU A 29 -0.68 3.27 -8.23
C GLU A 29 -1.73 3.95 -9.11
N ILE A 30 -2.80 3.24 -9.48
CA ILE A 30 -3.89 3.78 -10.33
C ILE A 30 -4.60 4.94 -9.64
N ILE A 31 -4.91 4.81 -8.35
CA ILE A 31 -5.56 5.89 -7.59
C ILE A 31 -4.57 6.98 -7.17
N GLY A 32 -3.26 6.72 -7.24
CA GLY A 32 -2.18 7.65 -6.89
C GLY A 32 -2.18 8.95 -7.69
N VAL A 33 -2.81 8.96 -8.87
CA VAL A 33 -2.97 10.18 -9.68
C VAL A 33 -3.96 11.19 -9.06
N LYS A 34 -4.81 10.74 -8.12
CA LYS A 34 -5.75 11.63 -7.42
C LYS A 34 -5.08 12.25 -6.20
N ILE A 35 -5.26 13.55 -6.00
CA ILE A 35 -4.75 14.29 -4.85
C ILE A 35 -5.92 14.64 -3.93
N PHE A 36 -5.71 14.48 -2.61
CA PHE A 36 -6.67 14.92 -1.59
C PHE A 36 -5.96 15.73 -0.50
N SER A 37 -6.71 16.61 0.16
CA SER A 37 -6.21 17.37 1.30
C SER A 37 -6.55 16.62 2.58
N LEU A 38 -5.52 16.15 3.29
CA LEU A 38 -5.70 15.42 4.55
C LEU A 38 -6.40 16.28 5.60
N GLU A 39 -6.04 17.57 5.66
CA GLU A 39 -6.59 18.54 6.60
C GLU A 39 -8.10 18.69 6.43
N LYS A 40 -8.56 18.87 5.19
CA LYS A 40 -9.99 18.97 4.87
C LYS A 40 -10.72 17.65 5.17
N THR A 41 -10.11 16.51 4.86
CA THR A 41 -10.69 15.19 5.15
C THR A 41 -10.87 14.95 6.65
N LEU A 42 -9.96 15.48 7.48
CA LEU A 42 -10.06 15.39 8.94
C LEU A 42 -10.94 16.49 9.57
N GLY A 43 -11.53 17.38 8.76
CA GLY A 43 -12.40 18.47 9.22
C GLY A 43 -11.66 19.70 9.74
N PHE A 44 -10.34 19.78 9.56
CA PHE A 44 -9.54 20.94 9.95
C PHE A 44 -9.48 21.98 8.81
N GLN A 45 -9.36 23.25 9.18
CA GLN A 45 -9.00 24.28 8.22
C GLN A 45 -7.52 24.07 7.81
N PRO A 46 -7.14 24.34 6.55
CA PRO A 46 -5.77 24.16 6.10
C PRO A 46 -4.81 24.93 7.02
N LEU A 47 -3.81 24.23 7.56
CA LEU A 47 -2.71 24.83 8.29
C LEU A 47 -1.95 25.62 7.24
N ARG A 48 -2.26 26.91 7.08
CA ARG A 48 -1.58 27.82 6.16
C ARG A 48 -0.16 28.09 6.66
N ILE A 49 0.69 27.07 6.59
CA ILE A 49 2.07 27.16 7.03
C ILE A 49 2.79 28.00 5.97
N ARG A 50 3.11 29.25 6.33
CA ARG A 50 3.83 30.17 5.45
C ARG A 50 5.31 29.83 5.45
N LEU A 51 5.75 29.08 4.45
CA LEU A 51 7.16 28.76 4.21
C LEU A 51 7.62 29.48 2.94
N PHE A 52 8.67 30.31 3.07
CA PHE A 52 9.24 31.09 1.97
C PHE A 52 8.21 31.96 1.21
N GLY A 53 7.17 32.45 1.90
CA GLY A 53 6.11 33.27 1.29
C GLY A 53 5.01 32.48 0.57
N ASN A 54 5.06 31.15 0.56
CA ASN A 54 4.03 30.28 0.00
C ASN A 54 3.19 29.62 1.11
N ASP A 55 1.89 29.48 0.87
CA ASP A 55 0.99 28.72 1.75
C ASP A 55 1.16 27.21 1.47
N LEU A 56 1.83 26.50 2.38
CA LEU A 56 1.92 25.03 2.32
C LEU A 56 0.62 24.41 2.87
N SER A 57 0.09 23.40 2.19
CA SER A 57 -1.06 22.61 2.66
C SER A 57 -0.74 21.12 2.52
N VAL A 58 -1.33 20.29 3.38
CA VAL A 58 -1.04 18.85 3.43
C VAL A 58 -1.90 18.14 2.37
N ASN A 59 -1.42 18.19 1.13
CA ASN A 59 -2.00 17.47 0.02
C ASN A 59 -1.23 16.16 -0.20
N LEU A 60 -1.95 15.05 -0.26
CA LEU A 60 -1.40 13.71 -0.44
C LEU A 60 -2.02 13.05 -1.68
N THR A 61 -1.30 12.13 -2.29
CA THR A 61 -1.87 11.25 -3.31
C THR A 61 -2.77 10.23 -2.64
N ALA A 62 -3.92 9.92 -3.24
CA ALA A 62 -4.86 8.95 -2.70
C ALA A 62 -4.25 7.53 -2.59
N GLY A 63 -3.21 7.25 -3.39
CA GLY A 63 -2.45 6.00 -3.32
C GLY A 63 -1.82 5.75 -1.96
N VAL A 64 -1.43 6.80 -1.22
CA VAL A 64 -0.84 6.71 0.14
C VAL A 64 -1.73 5.92 1.11
N LEU A 65 -3.05 5.93 0.91
CA LEU A 65 -3.99 5.22 1.78
C LEU A 65 -3.82 3.69 1.75
N LEU A 66 -3.41 3.12 0.63
CA LEU A 66 -3.24 1.67 0.47
C LEU A 66 -1.85 1.16 0.86
N TRP A 67 -0.85 2.05 0.91
CA TRP A 67 0.52 1.67 1.24
C TRP A 67 0.68 0.97 2.60
N PRO A 68 0.01 1.35 3.70
CA PRO A 68 0.08 0.61 4.97
C PRO A 68 -0.31 -0.86 4.84
N VAL A 69 -1.31 -1.16 4.00
CA VAL A 69 -1.73 -2.54 3.74
C VAL A 69 -0.65 -3.29 2.97
N VAL A 70 -0.07 -2.65 1.96
CA VAL A 70 1.01 -3.21 1.13
C VAL A 70 2.23 -3.53 2.00
N PHE A 71 2.64 -2.61 2.90
CA PHE A 71 3.77 -2.82 3.83
C PHE A 71 3.54 -4.00 4.77
N ILE A 72 2.36 -4.07 5.41
CA ILE A 72 2.03 -5.19 6.29
C ILE A 72 2.05 -6.52 5.53
N MET A 73 1.51 -6.54 4.30
CA MET A 73 1.52 -7.73 3.46
C MET A 73 2.94 -8.17 3.11
N THR A 74 3.84 -7.25 2.75
CA THR A 74 5.23 -7.60 2.47
C THR A 74 5.95 -8.12 3.70
N ASP A 75 5.71 -7.52 4.87
CA ASP A 75 6.31 -7.98 6.13
C ASP A 75 5.84 -9.40 6.48
N ILE A 76 4.54 -9.69 6.36
CA ILE A 76 3.99 -11.03 6.58
C ILE A 76 4.64 -12.07 5.63
N ILE A 77 4.79 -11.72 4.35
CA ILE A 77 5.41 -12.62 3.37
C ILE A 77 6.88 -12.84 3.74
N ASN A 78 7.63 -11.77 4.02
CA ASN A 78 9.04 -11.84 4.35
C ASN A 78 9.29 -12.66 5.63
N GLU A 79 8.47 -12.49 6.66
CA GLU A 79 8.61 -13.20 7.92
C GLU A 79 8.21 -14.67 7.83
N TYR A 80 7.15 -14.99 7.07
CA TYR A 80 6.69 -16.38 6.92
C TYR A 80 7.58 -17.22 5.99
N TYR A 81 8.17 -16.62 4.94
CA TYR A 81 8.97 -17.34 3.95
C TYR A 81 10.49 -17.12 4.09
N GLY A 82 10.93 -16.16 4.93
CA GLY A 82 12.33 -15.83 5.17
C GLY A 82 13.07 -15.43 3.89
N MET A 83 14.40 -15.64 3.83
CA MET A 83 15.22 -15.34 2.64
C MET A 83 14.81 -16.09 1.36
N LYS A 84 13.90 -17.09 1.46
CA LYS A 84 13.37 -17.79 0.28
C LYS A 84 12.17 -17.09 -0.35
N GLY A 85 11.59 -16.11 0.34
CA GLY A 85 10.47 -15.29 -0.14
C GLY A 85 10.85 -13.85 -0.52
N VAL A 86 12.12 -13.46 -0.29
CA VAL A 86 12.70 -12.16 -0.66
C VAL A 86 13.43 -12.27 -2.00
#